data_AF-A0A1G2DII9-F1
#
_entry.id   AF-A0A1G2DII9-F1
#
_cell.length_a   1.000
_cell.length_b   1.000
_cell.length_c   1.000
_cell.angle_alpha   90.00
_cell.angle_beta   90.00
_cell.angle_gamma   90.00
#
_symmetry.space_group_name_H-M   'P 1'
#
loop_
_entity.id
_entity.type
_entity.pdbx_description
1 polymer ?
#
loop_
_entity_poly.entity_id
_entity_poly.type
_entity_poly.pdbx_seq_one_letter_code
_entity_poly.pdbx_strand_id
1 'polypeptide(L)' 'MQGNHAYNLMKQYVQEHKGLWRIKRNYIKEAKGHADAVAFWKRMEKDKERHIKELATLIKKYHR' A
#
# COMPACT_ATOMS: atom_id res chain seq x y z
N MET A 1 -10.82 -20.78 13.20
CA MET A 1 -9.52 -20.07 13.12
C MET A 1 -9.67 -18.71 12.39
N GLN A 2 -10.37 -17.74 12.98
CA GLN A 2 -10.53 -16.38 12.39
C GLN A 2 -9.36 -15.44 12.76
N GLY A 3 -8.64 -15.72 13.84
CA GLY A 3 -7.55 -14.88 14.32
C GLY A 3 -6.39 -14.70 13.34
N ASN A 4 -6.11 -15.69 12.47
CA ASN A 4 -4.98 -15.59 11.54
C ASN A 4 -5.33 -14.76 10.28
N HIS A 5 -6.55 -14.86 9.75
CA HIS A 5 -6.90 -14.18 8.50
C HIS A 5 -7.10 -12.67 8.68
N ALA A 6 -7.91 -12.24 9.66
CA ALA A 6 -8.11 -10.81 9.94
C ALA A 6 -6.78 -10.11 10.34
N TYR A 7 -5.96 -10.80 11.12
CA TYR A 7 -4.63 -10.31 11.49
C TYR A 7 -3.69 -10.17 10.28
N ASN A 8 -3.70 -11.13 9.35
CA ASN A 8 -2.91 -11.02 8.11
C ASN A 8 -3.36 -9.84 7.24
N LEU A 9 -4.67 -9.59 7.16
CA LEU A 9 -5.21 -8.42 6.44
C LEU A 9 -4.75 -7.10 7.09
N MET A 10 -4.82 -7.00 8.43
CA MET A 10 -4.34 -5.82 9.15
C MET A 10 -2.83 -5.62 9.01
N LYS A 11 -2.05 -6.71 9.08
CA LYS A 11 -0.60 -6.68 8.81
C LYS A 11 -0.31 -6.13 7.42
N GLN A 12 -0.98 -6.64 6.40
CA GLN A 12 -0.78 -6.17 5.03
C GLN A 12 -1.19 -4.70 4.89
N TYR A 13 -2.30 -4.29 5.49
CA TYR A 13 -2.76 -2.90 5.48
C TYR A 13 -1.69 -1.93 6.01
N VAL A 14 -1.05 -2.29 7.13
CA VAL A 14 0.06 -1.50 7.69
C VAL A 14 1.26 -1.45 6.74
N GLN A 15 1.62 -2.56 6.10
CA GLN A 15 2.72 -2.59 5.15
C GLN A 15 2.46 -1.74 3.91
N GLU A 16 1.23 -1.74 3.39
CA GLU A 16 0.86 -0.89 2.26
C GLU A 16 0.94 0.59 2.60
N HIS A 17 0.47 0.99 3.79
CA HIS A 17 0.61 2.37 4.28
C HIS A 17 2.08 2.79 4.39
N LYS A 18 2.94 1.95 4.99
CA LYS A 18 4.39 2.22 5.08
C LYS A 18 5.04 2.32 3.70
N GLY A 19 4.67 1.45 2.77
CA GLY A 19 5.14 1.48 1.39
C GLY A 19 4.72 2.76 0.67
N LEU A 20 3.44 3.13 0.78
CA LEU A 20 2.89 4.34 0.17
C LEU A 20 3.58 5.60 0.69
N TRP A 21 3.82 5.68 2.00
CA TRP A 21 4.52 6.80 2.61
C TRP A 21 5.95 6.95 2.06
N ARG A 22 6.71 5.84 1.96
CA ARG A 22 8.08 5.85 1.40
C ARG A 22 8.10 6.30 -0.06
N ILE A 23 7.16 5.82 -0.87
CA ILE A 23 7.03 6.20 -2.27
C ILE A 23 6.78 7.71 -2.40
N LYS A 24 5.78 8.23 -1.67
CA LYS A 24 5.40 9.65 -1.69
C LYS A 24 6.50 10.57 -1.15
N ARG A 25 7.19 10.15 -0.08
CA ARG A 25 8.14 11.01 0.63
C ARG A 25 9.53 11.00 -0.01
N ASN A 26 9.98 9.84 -0.47
CA ASN A 26 11.38 9.58 -0.83
C ASN A 26 11.50 9.12 -2.28
N TYR A 27 10.95 7.96 -2.66
CA TYR A 27 11.33 7.28 -3.89
C TYR A 27 11.03 8.08 -5.17
N ILE A 28 9.89 8.77 -5.23
CA ILE A 28 9.58 9.63 -6.39
C ILE A 28 10.57 10.79 -6.50
N LYS A 29 11.04 11.34 -5.38
CA LYS A 29 12.00 12.45 -5.36
C LYS A 29 13.40 11.96 -5.75
N GLU A 30 13.79 10.80 -5.24
CA GLU A 30 15.08 10.16 -5.53
C GLU A 30 15.17 9.68 -6.99
N ALA A 31 14.03 9.31 -7.59
CA ALA A 31 13.96 8.93 -9.00
C ALA A 31 13.96 10.12 -9.99
N LYS A 32 14.02 11.38 -9.51
CA LYS A 32 14.05 12.55 -10.40
C LYS A 32 15.24 12.47 -11.35
N GLY A 33 14.99 12.70 -12.63
CA GLY A 33 15.98 12.53 -13.70
C GLY A 33 15.82 11.22 -14.49
N HIS A 34 15.04 10.27 -13.97
CA HIS A 34 14.73 9.00 -14.62
C HIS A 34 13.22 8.89 -14.87
N ALA A 35 12.78 9.28 -16.07
CA ALA A 35 11.36 9.42 -16.38
C ALA A 35 10.57 8.11 -16.24
N ASP A 36 11.19 7.00 -16.64
CA ASP A 36 10.67 5.64 -16.50
C ASP A 36 10.50 5.22 -15.03
N ALA A 37 11.50 5.47 -14.19
CA ALA A 37 11.45 5.19 -12.76
C ALA A 37 10.38 6.03 -12.06
N VAL A 38 10.26 7.32 -12.40
CA VAL A 38 9.18 8.19 -11.88
C VAL A 38 7.80 7.66 -12.28
N ALA A 39 7.63 7.26 -13.54
CA ALA A 39 6.37 6.69 -14.01
C ALA A 39 6.02 5.39 -13.28
N PHE A 40 7.02 4.52 -13.05
CA PHE A 40 6.85 3.31 -12.25
C PHE A 40 6.39 3.63 -10.83
N TRP A 41 7.07 4.53 -10.12
CA TRP A 41 6.73 4.87 -8.75
C TRP A 41 5.35 5.52 -8.62
N LYS A 42 4.93 6.33 -9.61
CA LYS A 42 3.56 6.89 -9.66
C LYS A 42 2.49 5.82 -9.86
N ARG A 43 2.75 4.79 -10.69
CA ARG A 43 1.83 3.64 -10.83
C ARG A 43 1.74 2.86 -9.52
N MET A 44 2.90 2.54 -8.92
CA MET A 44 2.97 1.85 -7.63
C MET A 44 2.25 2.62 -6.52
N GLU A 45 2.35 3.95 -6.48
CA GLU A 45 1.59 4.80 -5.55
C GLU A 45 0.08 4.55 -5.68
N LYS A 46 -0.45 4.57 -6.91
CA LYS A 46 -1.88 4.38 -7.18
C LYS A 46 -2.35 2.96 -6.85
N ASP A 47 -1.55 1.96 -7.17
CA ASP A 47 -1.87 0.57 -6.83
C ASP A 47 -1.93 0.38 -5.30
N LYS A 48 -1.01 0.99 -4.55
CA LYS A 48 -1.05 0.95 -3.07
C LYS A 48 -2.27 1.66 -2.50
N GLU A 49 -2.66 2.81 -3.05
CA GLU A 49 -3.90 3.50 -2.66
C GLU A 49 -5.14 2.60 -2.89
N ARG A 50 -5.17 1.84 -3.99
CA ARG A 50 -6.22 0.86 -4.27
C ARG A 50 -6.21 -0.29 -3.26
N HIS A 51 -5.05 -0.91 -3.03
CA HIS A 51 -4.92 -2.02 -2.07
C HIS A 51 -5.32 -1.61 -0.65
N ILE A 52 -4.96 -0.40 -0.21
CA ILE A 52 -5.37 0.13 1.11
C ILE A 52 -6.90 0.19 1.23
N LYS A 53 -7.62 0.64 0.19
CA LYS A 53 -9.08 0.70 0.19
C LYS A 53 -9.73 -0.69 0.24
N GLU A 54 -9.18 -1.63 -0.54
CA GLU A 54 -9.65 -3.02 -0.57
C GLU A 54 -9.40 -3.72 0.76
N LEU A 55 -8.18 -3.60 1.31
CA LEU A 55 -7.82 -4.14 2.62
C LEU A 55 -8.70 -3.56 3.73
N ALA A 56 -8.97 -2.25 3.73
CA ALA A 56 -9.89 -1.64 4.69
C ALA A 56 -11.30 -2.23 4.61
N THR A 57 -11.78 -2.53 3.40
CA THR A 57 -13.09 -3.16 3.17
C THR A 57 -13.10 -4.60 3.69
N LEU A 58 -12.06 -5.38 3.40
CA LEU A 58 -11.93 -6.77 3.87
C LEU A 58 -11.78 -6.85 5.40
N ILE A 59 -10.98 -5.97 6.00
CA ILE A 59 -10.83 -5.90 7.46
C ILE A 59 -12.19 -5.64 8.11
N LYS A 60 -12.98 -4.67 7.62
CA LYS A 60 -14.34 -4.42 8.15
C LYS A 60 -15.27 -5.63 8.03
N LYS A 61 -15.11 -6.44 6.98
CA LYS A 61 -15.92 -7.64 6.75
C LYS A 61 -15.55 -8.79 7.70
N TYR A 62 -14.25 -8.99 7.97
CA TYR A 62 -13.74 -10.16 8.71
C TYR A 62 -13.33 -9.86 10.16
N HIS A 63 -13.43 -8.61 10.61
CA HIS A 63 -13.20 -8.20 12.00
C HIS A 63 -14.51 -8.06 12.80
N ARG A 64 -15.68 -8.27 12.17
CA ARG A 64 -16.97 -8.35 12.85
C ARG A 64 -17.19 -9.70 13.52
#